data_AF-K2CX89-F1
#
_entry.id   AF-K2CX89-F1
#
_cell.length_a   1.000
_cell.length_b   1.000
_cell.length_c   1.000
_cell.angle_alpha   90.00
_cell.angle_beta   90.00
_cell.angle_gamma   90.00
#
_symmetry.space_group_name_H-M   'P 1'
#
loop_
_entity.id
_entity.type
_entity.pdbx_description
1 polymer ?
#
loop_
_entity_poly.entity_id
_entity_poly.type
_entity_poly.pdbx_seq_one_letter_code
_entity_poly.pdbx_strand_id
1 'polypeptide(L)'
;MSLESKQHRLQLANTRNMRGIIEADWNIQFSSDDEYTNTFEYLLRGKKLRDLLERWEPGNTAVLDMMGYGEVLYDLGVKHGLAVALSDPRSDERKAKHGSAVQLLPGDVMASQTWRKIDAWLRTNAPDDHLFKMIVCHPIAGLAELPARVDYNYILIDRLYRRLSDQDGILLAQTDDTFDDYLRAWVDRINATKGLEANCQTLSPKDGALKSIIEHQAISPRSSAVRITKHAGAPARLPTLGDEEYSAILPI
;
A
#
# COMPACT_ATOMS: atom_id res chain seq x y z
N MET A 1 21.10 17.48 23.26
CA MET A 1 19.91 16.84 22.65
C MET A 1 20.38 15.62 21.88
N SER A 2 19.86 14.42 22.18
CA SER A 2 20.24 13.20 21.46
C SER A 2 19.69 13.20 20.02
N LEU A 3 20.33 12.44 19.13
CA LEU A 3 19.91 12.27 17.74
C LEU A 3 18.45 11.75 17.66
N GLU A 4 18.09 10.83 18.55
CA GLU A 4 16.73 10.29 18.69
C GLU A 4 15.71 11.37 19.07
N SER A 5 16.09 12.33 19.92
CA SER A 5 15.21 13.44 20.31
C SER A 5 14.91 14.39 19.14
N LYS A 6 15.85 14.51 18.19
CA LYS A 6 15.66 15.30 16.96
C LYS A 6 14.78 14.55 15.96
N GLN A 7 15.01 13.25 15.76
CA GLN A 7 14.19 12.41 14.87
C GLN A 7 12.72 12.33 15.32
N HIS A 8 12.48 12.16 16.63
CA HIS A 8 11.13 12.13 17.19
C HIS A 8 10.41 13.49 17.04
N ARG A 9 11.12 14.62 17.23
CA ARG A 9 10.56 15.96 17.02
C ARG A 9 10.26 16.26 15.55
N LEU A 10 11.09 15.81 14.62
CA LEU A 10 10.84 15.92 13.17
C LEU A 10 9.62 15.08 12.73
N GLN A 11 9.47 13.87 13.25
CA GLN A 11 8.27 13.06 13.02
C GLN A 11 6.98 13.74 13.50
N LEU A 12 7.03 14.39 14.68
CA LEU A 12 5.89 15.12 15.25
C LEU A 12 5.59 16.44 14.53
N ALA A 13 6.62 17.12 14.01
CA ALA A 13 6.45 18.34 13.23
C ALA A 13 5.84 18.04 11.85
N ASN A 14 6.31 17.00 11.16
CA ASN A 14 5.78 16.59 9.86
C ASN A 14 4.32 16.10 9.97
N THR A 15 3.91 15.48 11.07
CA THR A 15 2.52 15.04 11.27
C THR A 15 1.54 16.20 11.52
N ARG A 16 2.00 17.37 11.97
CA ARG A 16 1.12 18.54 12.20
C ARG A 16 0.85 19.35 10.93
N ASN A 17 1.81 19.47 10.02
CA ASN A 17 1.65 20.23 8.77
C ASN A 17 0.87 19.48 7.67
N MET A 18 0.71 18.15 7.79
CA MET A 18 -0.05 17.37 6.81
C MET A 18 -1.57 17.43 7.00
N ARG A 19 -2.08 17.92 8.13
CA ARG A 19 -3.53 17.98 8.40
C ARG A 19 -4.31 18.92 7.47
N GLY A 20 -3.66 19.85 6.79
CA GLY A 20 -4.31 20.87 5.97
C GLY A 20 -4.52 20.51 4.49
N ILE A 21 -3.99 19.37 4.02
CA ILE A 21 -4.00 18.98 2.59
C ILE A 21 -5.05 17.89 2.30
N ILE A 22 -5.62 17.22 3.31
CA ILE A 22 -6.19 15.86 3.18
C ILE A 22 -7.74 15.83 3.24
N GLU A 23 -8.45 16.79 2.67
CA GLU A 23 -9.92 16.70 2.62
C GLU A 23 -10.55 16.89 1.22
N ALA A 24 -9.82 17.38 0.21
CA ALA A 24 -10.48 17.84 -1.02
C ALA A 24 -10.48 16.83 -2.19
N ASP A 25 -9.41 16.11 -2.53
CA ASP A 25 -9.32 15.59 -3.92
C ASP A 25 -8.67 14.20 -4.10
N TRP A 26 -8.69 13.30 -3.09
CA TRP A 26 -8.43 11.87 -3.37
C TRP A 26 -9.59 11.37 -4.23
N ASN A 27 -9.43 11.47 -5.54
CA ASN A 27 -10.47 11.10 -6.48
C ASN A 27 -10.78 9.63 -6.25
N ILE A 28 -12.05 9.39 -5.93
CA ILE A 28 -12.59 8.07 -5.63
C ILE A 28 -12.34 7.20 -6.85
N GLN A 29 -11.43 6.22 -6.71
CA GLN A 29 -11.24 5.22 -7.73
C GLN A 29 -11.52 3.82 -7.24
N PHE A 30 -12.11 3.11 -8.17
CA PHE A 30 -12.83 1.88 -8.02
C PHE A 30 -12.02 0.84 -8.77
N SER A 31 -11.14 0.15 -8.05
CA SER A 31 -10.26 -0.82 -8.68
C SER A 31 -10.73 -2.23 -8.42
N SER A 32 -11.21 -2.84 -9.51
CA SER A 32 -11.56 -4.24 -9.60
C SER A 32 -10.32 -5.14 -9.60
N ASP A 33 -10.52 -6.45 -9.48
CA ASP A 33 -9.47 -7.46 -9.67
C ASP A 33 -8.74 -7.29 -11.01
N ASP A 34 -9.46 -6.95 -12.09
CA ASP A 34 -8.87 -6.76 -13.41
C ASP A 34 -7.98 -5.50 -13.46
N GLU A 35 -8.36 -4.40 -12.80
CA GLU A 35 -7.50 -3.18 -12.75
C GLU A 35 -6.20 -3.44 -11.97
N TYR A 36 -6.31 -4.12 -10.84
CA TYR A 36 -5.14 -4.54 -10.07
C TYR A 36 -4.27 -5.51 -10.89
N THR A 37 -4.88 -6.51 -11.53
CA THR A 37 -4.15 -7.49 -12.34
C THR A 37 -3.40 -6.82 -13.49
N ASN A 38 -4.05 -5.87 -14.18
CA ASN A 38 -3.40 -5.10 -15.25
C ASN A 38 -2.24 -4.26 -14.73
N THR A 39 -2.41 -3.61 -13.57
CA THR A 39 -1.36 -2.76 -12.99
C THR A 39 -0.16 -3.58 -12.56
N PHE A 40 -0.40 -4.73 -11.93
CA PHE A 40 0.66 -5.58 -11.37
C PHE A 40 1.06 -6.74 -12.30
N GLU A 41 0.68 -6.73 -13.59
CA GLU A 41 0.77 -7.88 -14.50
C GLU A 41 2.17 -8.53 -14.52
N TYR A 42 3.23 -7.73 -14.69
CA TYR A 42 4.60 -8.26 -14.71
C TYR A 42 5.03 -8.83 -13.35
N LEU A 43 4.60 -8.18 -12.25
CA LEU A 43 4.86 -8.65 -10.89
C LEU A 43 4.06 -9.93 -10.55
N LEU A 44 2.90 -10.12 -11.15
CA LEU A 44 2.07 -11.31 -11.03
C LEU A 44 2.52 -12.46 -11.95
N ARG A 45 3.38 -12.18 -12.93
CA ARG A 45 3.94 -13.16 -13.88
C ARG A 45 2.83 -13.95 -14.61
N GLY A 46 1.81 -13.24 -15.07
CA GLY A 46 0.67 -13.81 -15.80
C GLY A 46 -0.39 -14.50 -14.94
N LYS A 47 -0.30 -14.38 -13.61
CA LYS A 47 -1.35 -14.81 -12.67
C LYS A 47 -2.35 -13.67 -12.40
N LYS A 48 -3.55 -14.00 -11.94
CA LYS A 48 -4.49 -13.06 -11.33
C LYS A 48 -4.22 -12.92 -9.83
N LEU A 49 -4.75 -11.87 -9.19
CA LEU A 49 -4.67 -11.76 -7.72
C LEU A 49 -5.36 -12.94 -7.02
N ARG A 50 -6.48 -13.43 -7.57
CA ARG A 50 -7.18 -14.61 -7.03
C ARG A 50 -6.26 -15.83 -6.94
N ASP A 51 -5.44 -16.07 -7.95
CA ASP A 51 -4.53 -17.22 -7.98
C ASP A 51 -3.47 -17.15 -6.86
N LEU A 52 -3.15 -15.93 -6.38
CA LEU A 52 -2.30 -15.76 -5.22
C LEU A 52 -3.00 -16.13 -3.92
N LEU A 53 -4.33 -16.01 -3.86
CA LEU A 53 -5.11 -16.36 -2.66
C LEU A 53 -5.29 -17.87 -2.49
N GLU A 54 -5.37 -18.62 -3.59
CA GLU A 54 -5.62 -20.07 -3.58
C GLU A 54 -4.53 -20.89 -2.88
N ARG A 55 -3.33 -20.32 -2.68
CA ARG A 55 -2.24 -20.96 -1.94
C ARG A 55 -2.44 -20.95 -0.41
N TRP A 56 -3.37 -20.14 0.10
CA TRP A 56 -3.72 -20.09 1.52
C TRP A 56 -5.06 -20.74 1.77
N GLU A 57 -5.29 -21.16 3.01
CA GLU A 57 -6.52 -21.84 3.39
C GLU A 57 -7.74 -20.93 3.18
N PRO A 58 -8.75 -21.36 2.40
CA PRO A 58 -9.94 -20.58 2.12
C PRO A 58 -10.69 -20.20 3.39
N GLY A 59 -10.82 -18.90 3.64
CA GLY A 59 -11.48 -18.38 4.83
C GLY A 59 -10.59 -18.19 6.06
N ASN A 60 -9.31 -18.58 5.99
CA ASN A 60 -8.30 -18.28 7.01
C ASN A 60 -7.33 -17.16 6.55
N THR A 61 -7.80 -16.26 5.69
CA THR A 61 -6.96 -15.29 4.99
C THR A 61 -7.50 -13.89 5.18
N ALA A 62 -6.77 -13.07 5.94
CA ALA A 62 -7.01 -11.64 6.02
C ALA A 62 -6.32 -10.91 4.86
N VAL A 63 -7.07 -10.03 4.18
CA VAL A 63 -6.57 -9.23 3.04
C VAL A 63 -6.86 -7.76 3.25
N LEU A 64 -5.90 -6.91 2.94
CA LEU A 64 -6.01 -5.45 3.03
C LEU A 64 -5.98 -4.81 1.64
N ASP A 65 -6.98 -3.97 1.35
CA ASP A 65 -6.99 -3.02 0.24
C ASP A 65 -6.72 -1.62 0.79
N MET A 66 -5.49 -1.14 0.61
CA MET A 66 -5.02 0.14 1.13
C MET A 66 -5.14 1.23 0.07
N MET A 67 -5.74 2.35 0.46
CA MET A 67 -6.10 3.46 -0.44
C MET A 67 -7.13 3.03 -1.51
N GLY A 68 -7.94 2.01 -1.21
CA GLY A 68 -9.01 1.49 -2.05
C GLY A 68 -10.31 1.28 -1.27
N TYR A 69 -11.43 1.20 -2.00
CA TYR A 69 -12.78 1.06 -1.43
C TYR A 69 -13.22 -0.39 -1.21
N GLY A 70 -12.36 -1.38 -1.48
CA GLY A 70 -12.62 -2.79 -1.20
C GLY A 70 -13.31 -3.57 -2.32
N GLU A 71 -13.48 -2.99 -3.50
CA GLU A 71 -14.08 -3.69 -4.65
C GLU A 71 -13.25 -4.90 -5.06
N VAL A 72 -11.92 -4.75 -5.15
CA VAL A 72 -11.01 -5.89 -5.36
C VAL A 72 -11.22 -7.00 -4.34
N LEU A 73 -11.47 -6.67 -3.07
CA LEU A 73 -11.67 -7.67 -2.02
C LEU A 73 -12.99 -8.43 -2.23
N TYR A 74 -14.03 -7.70 -2.64
CA TYR A 74 -15.31 -8.30 -2.99
C TYR A 74 -15.18 -9.23 -4.20
N ASP A 75 -14.53 -8.77 -5.26
CA ASP A 75 -14.28 -9.57 -6.47
C ASP A 75 -13.56 -10.86 -6.09
N LEU A 76 -12.50 -10.76 -5.28
CA LEU A 76 -11.72 -11.90 -4.80
C LEU A 76 -12.52 -12.84 -3.89
N GLY A 77 -13.66 -12.43 -3.33
CA GLY A 77 -14.49 -13.25 -2.46
C GLY A 77 -13.85 -13.53 -1.10
N VAL A 78 -13.05 -12.59 -0.58
CA VAL A 78 -12.37 -12.75 0.70
C VAL A 78 -13.37 -12.70 1.86
N LYS A 79 -13.20 -13.59 2.85
CA LYS A 79 -14.05 -13.60 4.05
C LYS A 79 -13.65 -12.55 5.10
N HIS A 80 -12.36 -12.22 5.15
CA HIS A 80 -11.79 -11.27 6.10
C HIS A 80 -11.09 -10.15 5.33
N GLY A 81 -11.87 -9.26 4.74
CA GLY A 81 -11.37 -8.12 3.99
C GLY A 81 -11.42 -6.82 4.78
N LEU A 82 -10.34 -6.04 4.75
CA LEU A 82 -10.33 -4.66 5.23
C LEU A 82 -9.95 -3.72 4.08
N ALA A 83 -10.80 -2.75 3.79
CA ALA A 83 -10.50 -1.67 2.88
C ALA A 83 -10.26 -0.38 3.67
N VAL A 84 -9.27 0.42 3.26
CA VAL A 84 -8.95 1.71 3.90
C VAL A 84 -8.92 2.79 2.82
N ALA A 85 -9.80 3.77 2.95
CA ALA A 85 -9.88 4.92 2.05
C ALA A 85 -10.21 6.19 2.84
N LEU A 86 -9.98 7.36 2.26
CA LEU A 86 -10.54 8.60 2.80
C LEU A 86 -12.08 8.55 2.70
N SER A 87 -12.76 8.98 3.75
CA SER A 87 -14.22 9.04 3.77
C SER A 87 -14.74 10.18 2.90
N ASP A 88 -15.52 9.83 1.89
CA ASP A 88 -16.49 10.71 1.23
C ASP A 88 -17.92 10.23 1.59
N PRO A 89 -18.93 11.10 1.73
CA PRO A 89 -20.36 10.73 1.82
C PRO A 89 -20.83 9.58 0.90
N ARG A 90 -20.24 9.42 -0.30
CA ARG A 90 -20.50 8.31 -1.25
C ARG A 90 -20.08 6.92 -0.73
N SER A 91 -19.28 6.89 0.33
CA SER A 91 -18.86 5.65 1.00
C SER A 91 -20.02 4.93 1.68
N ASP A 92 -21.03 5.67 2.16
CA ASP A 92 -22.16 5.10 2.90
C ASP A 92 -23.21 4.45 1.99
N GLU A 93 -23.43 4.99 0.79
CA GLU A 93 -24.28 4.35 -0.23
C GLU A 93 -23.72 3.00 -0.68
N ARG A 94 -22.40 2.81 -0.61
CA ARG A 94 -21.72 1.59 -1.08
C ARG A 94 -21.53 0.53 -0.01
N LYS A 95 -21.47 0.90 1.28
CA LYS A 95 -21.58 -0.08 2.39
C LYS A 95 -22.86 -0.92 2.27
N ALA A 96 -23.92 -0.39 1.67
CA ALA A 96 -25.16 -1.12 1.42
C ALA A 96 -25.07 -2.13 0.26
N LYS A 97 -24.08 -1.99 -0.64
CA LYS A 97 -23.93 -2.82 -1.85
C LYS A 97 -22.98 -4.01 -1.66
N HIS A 98 -22.00 -3.89 -0.78
CA HIS A 98 -21.02 -4.94 -0.51
C HIS A 98 -21.37 -5.63 0.81
N GLY A 99 -21.58 -6.95 0.78
CA GLY A 99 -22.02 -7.72 1.96
C GLY A 99 -21.07 -7.67 3.17
N SER A 100 -21.43 -8.35 4.25
CA SER A 100 -20.79 -8.20 5.58
C SER A 100 -19.31 -8.63 5.70
N ALA A 101 -18.72 -9.26 4.69
CA ALA A 101 -17.38 -9.85 4.78
C ALA A 101 -16.21 -8.85 4.56
N VAL A 102 -16.46 -7.73 3.88
CA VAL A 102 -15.46 -6.69 3.64
C VAL A 102 -15.84 -5.45 4.44
N GLN A 103 -14.95 -5.01 5.32
CA GLN A 103 -15.16 -3.80 6.12
C GLN A 103 -14.43 -2.61 5.49
N LEU A 104 -15.14 -1.51 5.29
CA LEU A 104 -14.54 -0.23 4.91
C LEU A 104 -14.20 0.58 6.17
N LEU A 105 -12.93 0.91 6.34
CA LEU A 105 -12.41 1.77 7.40
C LEU A 105 -12.07 3.14 6.82
N PRO A 106 -12.87 4.18 7.11
CA PRO A 106 -12.54 5.52 6.70
C PRO A 106 -11.36 6.06 7.52
N GLY A 107 -10.31 6.51 6.82
CA GLY A 107 -9.15 7.09 7.49
C GLY A 107 -8.02 7.53 6.56
N ASP A 108 -7.29 8.54 7.04
CA ASP A 108 -6.05 9.03 6.46
C ASP A 108 -4.89 8.08 6.79
N VAL A 109 -4.22 7.55 5.77
CA VAL A 109 -3.08 6.62 5.91
C VAL A 109 -1.86 7.27 6.53
N MET A 110 -1.81 8.59 6.62
CA MET A 110 -0.77 9.32 7.34
C MET A 110 -1.06 9.40 8.84
N ALA A 111 -2.34 9.40 9.22
CA ALA A 111 -2.78 9.50 10.60
C ALA A 111 -2.53 8.22 11.41
N SER A 112 -1.82 8.34 12.54
CA SER A 112 -1.60 7.24 13.49
C SER A 112 -2.90 6.60 13.99
N GLN A 113 -4.01 7.36 14.02
CA GLN A 113 -5.32 6.84 14.41
C GLN A 113 -5.83 5.78 13.44
N THR A 114 -5.62 5.95 12.13
CA THR A 114 -6.00 4.98 11.10
C THR A 114 -5.27 3.66 11.32
N TRP A 115 -3.96 3.70 11.55
CA TRP A 115 -3.18 2.50 11.85
C TRP A 115 -3.60 1.80 13.14
N ARG A 116 -3.93 2.54 14.19
CA ARG A 116 -4.48 1.94 15.42
C ARG A 116 -5.80 1.22 15.18
N LYS A 117 -6.66 1.77 14.30
CA LYS A 117 -7.92 1.13 13.91
C LYS A 117 -7.66 -0.14 13.08
N ILE A 118 -6.69 -0.13 12.16
CA ILE A 118 -6.25 -1.32 11.41
C ILE A 118 -5.75 -2.40 12.39
N ASP A 119 -4.92 -2.04 13.35
CA ASP A 119 -4.40 -2.99 14.34
C ASP A 119 -5.51 -3.55 15.23
N ALA A 120 -6.51 -2.73 15.58
CA ALA A 120 -7.69 -3.19 16.29
C ALA A 120 -8.55 -4.15 15.45
N TRP A 121 -8.68 -3.87 14.16
CA TRP A 121 -9.39 -4.74 13.23
C TRP A 121 -8.71 -6.11 13.11
N LEU A 122 -7.38 -6.15 12.96
CA LEU A 122 -6.60 -7.39 12.88
C LEU A 122 -6.78 -8.26 14.14
N ARG A 123 -6.76 -7.65 15.32
CA ARG A 123 -6.97 -8.38 16.59
C ARG A 123 -8.34 -9.04 16.70
N THR A 124 -9.36 -8.46 16.08
CA THR A 124 -10.75 -8.93 16.17
C THR A 124 -11.14 -9.86 15.03
N ASN A 125 -10.59 -9.64 13.83
CA ASN A 125 -11.10 -10.25 12.60
C ASN A 125 -10.08 -11.09 11.84
N ALA A 126 -8.77 -10.86 12.01
CA ALA A 126 -7.78 -11.62 11.27
C ALA A 126 -7.62 -13.00 11.91
N PRO A 127 -7.73 -14.08 11.12
CA PRO A 127 -7.61 -15.41 11.65
C PRO A 127 -6.14 -15.83 11.70
N ASP A 128 -5.70 -16.26 12.87
CA ASP A 128 -4.30 -16.59 13.22
C ASP A 128 -3.30 -15.43 12.98
N ASP A 129 -2.19 -15.40 13.74
CA ASP A 129 -1.06 -14.44 13.66
C ASP A 129 -1.35 -12.91 13.74
N HIS A 130 -2.61 -12.48 13.63
CA HIS A 130 -3.07 -11.10 13.54
C HIS A 130 -2.39 -10.27 12.44
N LEU A 131 -2.08 -10.89 11.30
CA LEU A 131 -1.45 -10.25 10.15
C LEU A 131 -2.27 -10.46 8.86
N PHE A 132 -1.98 -9.65 7.85
CA PHE A 132 -2.54 -9.83 6.51
C PHE A 132 -1.68 -10.81 5.71
N LYS A 133 -2.31 -11.77 5.04
CA LYS A 133 -1.61 -12.65 4.09
C LYS A 133 -1.35 -11.94 2.77
N MET A 134 -2.24 -11.04 2.38
CA MET A 134 -2.07 -10.19 1.20
C MET A 134 -2.45 -8.75 1.51
N ILE A 135 -1.62 -7.82 1.06
CA ILE A 135 -1.88 -6.40 1.09
C ILE A 135 -1.73 -5.89 -0.33
N VAL A 136 -2.73 -5.17 -0.81
CA VAL A 136 -2.67 -4.46 -2.08
C VAL A 136 -2.83 -2.97 -1.82
N CYS A 137 -2.04 -2.15 -2.53
CA CYS A 137 -2.06 -0.70 -2.41
C CYS A 137 -1.93 -0.09 -3.79
N HIS A 138 -3.04 0.41 -4.31
CA HIS A 138 -3.11 0.96 -5.66
C HIS A 138 -3.70 2.37 -5.64
N PRO A 139 -2.91 3.36 -5.21
CA PRO A 139 -3.36 4.74 -5.08
C PRO A 139 -3.61 5.48 -6.41
N ILE A 140 -4.06 4.83 -7.49
CA ILE A 140 -4.15 5.37 -8.87
C ILE A 140 -4.48 6.88 -8.92
N ALA A 141 -5.59 7.31 -8.32
CA ALA A 141 -6.03 8.71 -8.28
C ALA A 141 -5.58 9.49 -7.03
N GLY A 142 -5.05 8.83 -6.01
CA GLY A 142 -4.48 9.44 -4.80
C GLY A 142 -2.98 9.69 -4.89
N LEU A 143 -2.28 9.18 -5.91
CA LEU A 143 -0.83 9.38 -6.07
C LEU A 143 -0.46 10.85 -6.27
N ALA A 144 -1.27 11.59 -7.01
CA ALA A 144 -1.07 13.04 -7.20
C ALA A 144 -1.29 13.85 -5.90
N GLU A 145 -2.01 13.27 -4.94
CA GLU A 145 -2.37 13.88 -3.66
C GLU A 145 -1.36 13.56 -2.55
N LEU A 146 -0.59 12.47 -2.72
CA LEU A 146 0.51 12.17 -1.82
C LEU A 146 1.60 13.23 -2.02
N PRO A 147 2.20 13.74 -0.93
CA PRO A 147 3.32 14.64 -1.11
C PRO A 147 4.43 13.90 -1.85
N ALA A 148 4.91 14.47 -2.95
CA ALA A 148 5.94 13.94 -3.84
C ALA A 148 7.30 13.87 -3.12
N ARG A 149 7.43 12.95 -2.16
CA ARG A 149 8.66 12.70 -1.40
C ARG A 149 8.85 11.20 -1.22
N VAL A 150 10.06 10.77 -1.54
CA VAL A 150 10.53 9.38 -1.44
C VAL A 150 10.27 8.77 -0.06
N ASP A 151 10.42 9.57 1.00
CA ASP A 151 10.24 9.11 2.37
C ASP A 151 8.78 8.75 2.69
N TYR A 152 7.80 9.35 2.01
CA TYR A 152 6.39 8.99 2.20
C TYR A 152 6.07 7.59 1.67
N ASN A 153 6.45 7.28 0.43
CA ASN A 153 6.27 5.95 -0.15
C ASN A 153 6.95 4.89 0.70
N TYR A 154 8.20 5.13 1.12
CA TYR A 154 8.90 4.22 2.02
C TYR A 154 8.17 4.03 3.35
N ILE A 155 7.74 5.10 4.02
CA ILE A 155 7.04 5.02 5.31
C ILE A 155 5.73 4.26 5.18
N LEU A 156 4.97 4.50 4.11
CA LEU A 156 3.70 3.80 3.84
C LEU A 156 3.95 2.30 3.62
N ILE A 157 4.87 1.95 2.71
CA ILE A 157 5.18 0.56 2.38
C ILE A 157 5.73 -0.18 3.61
N ASP A 158 6.62 0.44 4.40
CA ASP A 158 7.13 -0.18 5.63
C ASP A 158 6.03 -0.36 6.70
N ARG A 159 5.08 0.59 6.81
CA ARG A 159 3.92 0.41 7.71
C ARG A 159 3.01 -0.74 7.27
N LEU A 160 2.81 -0.93 5.97
CA LEU A 160 2.08 -2.08 5.42
C LEU A 160 2.84 -3.38 5.66
N TYR A 161 4.12 -3.42 5.33
CA TYR A 161 5.00 -4.58 5.52
C TYR A 161 5.02 -5.11 6.96
N ARG A 162 5.01 -4.22 7.97
CA ARG A 162 4.95 -4.61 9.38
C ARG A 162 3.70 -5.41 9.76
N ARG A 163 2.63 -5.27 8.98
CA ARG A 163 1.34 -5.97 9.16
C ARG A 163 1.17 -7.14 8.20
N LEU A 164 2.19 -7.42 7.41
CA LEU A 164 2.22 -8.55 6.50
C LEU A 164 2.70 -9.81 7.24
N SER A 165 2.02 -10.93 6.99
CA SER A 165 2.36 -12.23 7.54
C SER A 165 3.77 -12.64 7.15
N ASP A 166 4.50 -13.26 8.08
CA ASP A 166 5.81 -13.85 7.85
C ASP A 166 5.73 -15.26 7.23
N GLN A 167 4.53 -15.76 6.95
CA GLN A 167 4.29 -17.03 6.28
C GLN A 167 3.92 -16.80 4.81
N ASP A 168 4.91 -16.36 4.04
CA ASP A 168 4.81 -16.05 2.61
C ASP A 168 3.82 -14.94 2.27
N GLY A 169 3.65 -13.96 3.18
CA GLY A 169 2.76 -12.82 2.94
C GLY A 169 3.21 -12.01 1.72
N ILE A 170 2.26 -11.51 0.92
CA ILE A 170 2.53 -10.67 -0.26
C ILE A 170 2.01 -9.24 -0.06
N LEU A 171 2.87 -8.26 -0.33
CA LEU A 171 2.51 -6.86 -0.51
C LEU A 171 2.71 -6.47 -1.97
N LEU A 172 1.67 -5.94 -2.60
CA LEU A 172 1.71 -5.26 -3.89
C LEU A 172 1.41 -3.78 -3.67
N ALA A 173 2.33 -2.90 -4.09
CA ALA A 173 2.14 -1.46 -3.92
C ALA A 173 2.58 -0.72 -5.18
N GLN A 174 1.75 0.21 -5.64
CA GLN A 174 2.15 1.22 -6.61
C GLN A 174 2.84 2.40 -5.90
N THR A 175 3.82 3.00 -6.55
CA THR A 175 4.60 4.15 -6.06
C THR A 175 4.55 5.29 -7.07
N ASP A 176 4.76 6.52 -6.59
CA ASP A 176 4.91 7.68 -7.47
C ASP A 176 6.27 7.70 -8.19
N ASP A 177 6.41 8.66 -9.13
CA ASP A 177 7.62 8.92 -9.88
C ASP A 177 8.83 9.27 -9.01
N THR A 178 8.61 9.93 -7.87
CA THR A 178 9.71 10.34 -6.99
C THR A 178 10.43 9.13 -6.40
N PHE A 179 9.71 8.02 -6.21
CA PHE A 179 10.28 6.77 -5.72
C PHE A 179 10.96 5.94 -6.80
N ASP A 180 10.63 6.13 -8.08
CA ASP A 180 11.09 5.29 -9.20
C ASP A 180 12.62 5.20 -9.30
N ASP A 181 13.30 6.34 -9.14
CA ASP A 181 14.76 6.42 -9.25
C ASP A 181 15.48 5.60 -8.15
N TYR A 182 14.84 5.41 -7.01
CA TYR A 182 15.38 4.69 -5.85
C TYR A 182 14.89 3.25 -5.77
N LEU A 183 13.75 2.94 -6.40
CA LEU A 183 13.05 1.68 -6.22
C LEU A 183 13.93 0.47 -6.55
N ARG A 184 14.72 0.52 -7.63
CA ARG A 184 15.58 -0.60 -8.03
C ARG A 184 16.66 -0.89 -6.97
N ALA A 185 17.40 0.15 -6.57
CA ALA A 185 18.44 0.01 -5.55
C ALA A 185 17.86 -0.46 -4.21
N TRP A 186 16.66 0.02 -3.85
CA TRP A 186 15.97 -0.43 -2.65
C TRP A 186 15.51 -1.89 -2.73
N VAL A 187 14.97 -2.32 -3.87
CA VAL A 187 14.61 -3.74 -4.13
C VAL A 187 15.83 -4.65 -4.01
N ASP A 188 17.00 -4.24 -4.53
CA ASP A 188 18.23 -5.02 -4.38
C ASP A 188 18.64 -5.18 -2.91
N ARG A 189 18.47 -4.14 -2.08
CA ARG A 189 18.71 -4.21 -0.62
C ARG A 189 17.69 -5.10 0.09
N ILE A 190 16.42 -5.07 -0.33
CA ILE A 190 15.40 -6.00 0.17
C ILE A 190 15.83 -7.44 -0.14
N ASN A 191 16.22 -7.72 -1.39
CA ASN A 191 16.66 -9.06 -1.81
C ASN A 191 17.96 -9.52 -1.13
N ALA A 192 18.83 -8.60 -0.70
CA ALA A 192 20.00 -8.92 0.12
C ALA A 192 19.65 -9.26 1.58
N THR A 193 18.41 -8.99 2.01
CA THR A 193 17.95 -9.22 3.38
C THR A 193 17.32 -10.61 3.50
N LYS A 194 17.84 -11.43 4.43
CA LYS A 194 17.33 -12.80 4.65
C LYS A 194 15.83 -12.79 4.96
N GLY A 195 15.10 -13.70 4.31
CA GLY A 195 13.66 -13.87 4.51
C GLY A 195 12.78 -12.95 3.67
N LEU A 196 13.36 -12.15 2.77
CA LEU A 196 12.61 -11.27 1.87
C LEU A 196 12.88 -11.60 0.39
N GLU A 197 11.84 -11.44 -0.43
CA GLU A 197 11.91 -11.42 -1.89
C GLU A 197 11.19 -10.16 -2.37
N ALA A 198 11.79 -9.42 -3.31
CA ALA A 198 11.16 -8.27 -3.93
C ALA A 198 11.40 -8.19 -5.44
N ASN A 199 10.41 -7.69 -6.15
CA ASN A 199 10.48 -7.34 -7.56
C ASN A 199 9.85 -5.96 -7.77
N CYS A 200 10.33 -5.22 -8.78
CA CYS A 200 9.69 -3.98 -9.21
C CYS A 200 9.42 -4.00 -10.71
N GLN A 201 8.43 -3.21 -11.12
CA GLN A 201 8.18 -2.87 -12.53
C GLN A 201 7.97 -1.37 -12.65
N THR A 202 8.46 -0.77 -13.72
CA THR A 202 8.11 0.59 -14.10
C THR A 202 6.84 0.52 -14.93
N LEU A 203 5.81 1.28 -14.56
CA LEU A 203 4.54 1.35 -15.27
C LEU A 203 4.69 2.32 -16.44
N SER A 204 4.51 1.82 -17.66
CA SER A 204 4.55 2.64 -18.86
C SER A 204 3.14 3.09 -19.23
N PRO A 205 2.92 4.36 -19.60
CA PRO A 205 1.63 4.84 -20.11
C PRO A 205 1.16 4.16 -21.40
N LYS A 206 2.00 3.32 -22.03
CA LYS A 206 1.67 2.64 -23.29
C LYS A 206 0.79 1.39 -23.11
N ASP A 207 0.58 0.94 -21.87
CA ASP A 207 -0.26 -0.20 -21.56
C ASP A 207 -1.71 0.26 -21.33
N GLY A 208 -2.65 -0.30 -22.10
CA GLY A 208 -3.93 0.33 -22.46
C GLY A 208 -4.86 0.78 -21.33
N ALA A 209 -4.79 0.17 -20.13
CA ALA A 209 -5.60 0.59 -18.98
C ALA A 209 -5.04 1.82 -18.27
N LEU A 210 -3.71 1.96 -18.18
CA LEU A 210 -3.06 3.14 -17.60
C LEU A 210 -3.15 4.35 -18.52
N LYS A 211 -3.20 4.14 -19.84
CA LYS A 211 -3.30 5.22 -20.81
C LYS A 211 -4.56 6.09 -20.60
N SER A 212 -5.74 5.47 -20.44
CA SER A 212 -6.98 6.21 -20.24
C SER A 212 -7.00 6.96 -18.90
N ILE A 213 -6.44 6.35 -17.85
CA ILE A 213 -6.32 6.94 -16.51
C ILE A 213 -5.37 8.14 -16.52
N ILE A 214 -4.17 7.98 -17.09
CA ILE A 214 -3.15 9.04 -17.18
C ILE A 214 -3.64 10.20 -18.06
N GLU A 215 -4.30 9.91 -19.19
CA GLU A 215 -4.79 10.94 -20.11
C GLU A 215 -5.92 11.80 -19.52
N HIS A 216 -6.71 11.27 -18.58
CA HIS A 216 -7.85 12.00 -18.00
C HIS A 216 -7.56 12.62 -16.62
N GLN A 217 -6.49 12.21 -15.92
CA GLN A 217 -6.29 12.58 -14.51
C GLN A 217 -4.97 13.29 -14.19
N ALA A 218 -4.15 13.63 -15.19
CA ALA A 218 -2.88 14.35 -14.99
C ALA A 218 -1.92 13.66 -13.98
N ILE A 219 -2.06 12.34 -13.82
CA ILE A 219 -1.15 11.52 -13.02
C ILE A 219 0.21 11.54 -13.72
N SER A 220 1.29 11.66 -12.93
CA SER A 220 2.65 11.63 -13.49
C SER A 220 2.81 10.40 -14.40
N PRO A 221 3.30 10.58 -15.63
CA PRO A 221 3.43 9.49 -16.61
C PRO A 221 4.46 8.43 -16.23
N ARG A 222 5.07 8.54 -15.04
CA ARG A 222 5.98 7.57 -14.46
C ARG A 222 5.44 7.19 -13.10
N SER A 223 5.03 5.95 -12.97
CA SER A 223 4.82 5.32 -11.68
C SER A 223 5.50 3.97 -11.74
N SER A 224 5.81 3.40 -10.59
CA SER A 224 6.28 2.03 -10.51
C SER A 224 5.39 1.23 -9.60
N ALA A 225 5.62 -0.07 -9.61
CA ALA A 225 5.02 -0.98 -8.67
C ALA A 225 6.10 -1.87 -8.07
N VAL A 226 5.87 -2.30 -6.84
CA VAL A 226 6.71 -3.23 -6.10
C VAL A 226 5.87 -4.39 -5.58
N ARG A 227 6.42 -5.60 -5.69
CA ARG A 227 5.97 -6.79 -4.99
C ARG A 227 7.00 -7.13 -3.93
N ILE A 228 6.57 -7.30 -2.69
CA ILE A 228 7.39 -7.80 -1.58
C ILE A 228 6.75 -9.07 -1.04
N THR A 229 7.53 -10.15 -0.94
CA THR A 229 7.14 -11.38 -0.25
C THR A 229 7.93 -11.50 1.04
N LYS A 230 7.23 -11.78 2.14
CA LYS A 230 7.81 -11.91 3.49
C LYS A 230 7.74 -13.36 3.94
N HIS A 231 8.91 -13.95 4.16
CA HIS A 231 9.09 -15.34 4.57
C HIS A 231 9.47 -15.43 6.05
N ALA A 232 9.46 -16.66 6.57
CA ALA A 232 9.76 -16.92 7.96
C ALA A 232 11.20 -16.46 8.30
N GLY A 233 11.34 -15.74 9.42
CA GLY A 233 12.61 -15.17 9.86
C GLY A 233 13.00 -13.85 9.19
N ALA A 234 12.11 -13.24 8.40
CA ALA A 234 12.26 -11.88 7.91
C ALA A 234 12.31 -10.86 9.06
N PRO A 235 13.03 -9.72 8.91
CA PRO A 235 13.07 -8.69 9.93
C PRO A 235 11.71 -8.00 10.12
N ALA A 236 11.51 -7.38 11.28
CA ALA A 236 10.27 -6.64 11.55
C ALA A 236 10.09 -5.37 10.72
N ARG A 237 11.15 -4.86 10.08
CA ARG A 237 11.13 -3.65 9.24
C ARG A 237 11.87 -3.89 7.93
N LEU A 238 11.50 -3.14 6.90
CA LEU A 238 12.25 -3.12 5.64
C LEU A 238 13.62 -2.44 5.84
N PRO A 239 14.63 -2.79 5.03
CA PRO A 239 15.87 -2.02 4.98
C PRO A 239 15.57 -0.57 4.58
N THR A 240 16.28 0.37 5.18
CA THR A 240 16.13 1.80 4.84
C THR A 240 16.70 2.10 3.46
N LEU A 241 16.31 3.25 2.89
CA LEU A 241 16.90 3.80 1.67
C LEU A 241 18.39 4.20 1.84
N GLY A 242 18.95 4.13 3.06
CA GLY A 242 20.34 4.48 3.36
C GLY A 242 20.53 5.93 3.81
N ASP A 243 21.58 6.19 4.58
CA ASP A 243 21.80 7.47 5.27
C ASP A 243 22.17 8.63 4.31
N GLU A 244 22.82 8.31 3.18
CA GLU A 244 23.20 9.31 2.16
C GLU A 244 22.01 9.78 1.33
N GLU A 245 21.02 8.91 1.10
CA GLU A 245 19.82 9.26 0.32
C GLU A 245 18.85 10.12 1.15
N TYR A 246 18.70 9.84 2.45
CA TYR A 246 17.87 10.66 3.34
C TYR A 246 18.36 12.11 3.52
N SER A 247 19.66 12.35 3.38
CA SER A 247 20.26 13.68 3.54
C SER A 247 20.17 14.55 2.28
N ALA A 248 20.01 13.94 1.10
CA ALA A 248 19.73 14.65 -0.15
C ALA A 248 18.25 15.03 -0.32
N ILE A 249 17.33 14.34 0.38
CA ILE A 249 15.87 14.43 0.19
C ILE A 249 15.22 15.42 1.18
N LEU A 250 15.94 15.86 2.20
CA LEU A 250 15.48 16.89 3.14
C LEU A 250 16.30 18.18 2.94
N PRO A 251 15.81 19.18 2.19
CA PRO A 251 16.39 20.51 2.31
C PRO A 251 16.12 20.98 3.75
N ILE A 252 17.20 21.32 4.45
CA ILE A 252 17.17 21.96 5.77
C ILE A 252 16.47 23.32 5.66
#